data_AF-A0A835CZP9-F1
#
_entry.id   AF-A0A835CZP9-F1
#
_cell.length_a   1.000
_cell.length_b   1.000
_cell.length_c   1.000
_cell.angle_alpha   90.00
_cell.angle_beta   90.00
_cell.angle_gamma   90.00
#
_symmetry.space_group_name_H-M   'P 1'
#
loop_
_entity.id
_entity.type
_entity.pdbx_description
1 polymer ?
#
loop_
_entity_poly.entity_id
_entity_poly.type
_entity_poly.pdbx_seq_one_letter_code
_entity_poly.pdbx_strand_id
1 'polypeptide(L)'
;MDIDGDGRISYWEFMEFLRQRGHEVNKYHSFMALDTDRNDYLDFYEVLVYYYVVKAGRRTCTECKALMKGLYFTCVTCFDSCHESYDLCSSCYRHARHVHHHTYFLDNYAMLLSKKDSFWASTSTNTV
;
A
#
# COMPACT_ATOMS: atom_id res chain seq x y z
N MET A 1 0.59 -18.00 -11.56
CA MET A 1 0.85 -16.57 -11.79
C MET A 1 1.69 -16.52 -13.04
N ASP A 2 2.83 -17.20 -13.05
CA ASP A 2 3.51 -17.67 -14.26
C ASP A 2 2.68 -18.82 -14.88
N ILE A 3 2.13 -18.64 -16.08
CA ILE A 3 1.26 -19.61 -16.78
C ILE A 3 2.08 -20.37 -17.82
N ASP A 4 2.97 -19.69 -18.53
CA ASP A 4 3.77 -20.28 -19.61
C ASP A 4 5.11 -20.88 -19.13
N GLY A 5 5.53 -20.59 -17.90
CA GLY A 5 6.70 -21.16 -17.26
C GLY A 5 8.01 -20.51 -17.70
N ASP A 6 7.98 -19.28 -18.24
CA ASP A 6 9.17 -18.57 -18.73
C ASP A 6 10.03 -17.96 -17.61
N GLY A 7 9.57 -18.05 -16.35
CA GLY A 7 10.25 -17.54 -15.16
C GLY A 7 10.07 -16.05 -14.92
N ARG A 8 9.18 -15.40 -15.67
CA ARG A 8 8.79 -14.00 -15.53
C ARG A 8 7.25 -13.92 -15.56
N ILE A 9 6.70 -12.75 -15.20
CA ILE A 9 5.26 -12.53 -15.27
C ILE A 9 4.95 -11.40 -16.23
N SER A 10 4.26 -11.72 -17.31
CA SER A 10 3.71 -10.73 -18.23
C SER A 10 2.53 -9.96 -17.60
N TYR A 11 2.19 -8.80 -18.17
CA TYR A 11 1.00 -8.04 -17.75
C TYR A 11 -0.29 -8.87 -17.83
N TRP A 12 -0.42 -9.75 -18.83
CA TRP A 12 -1.61 -10.57 -19.02
C TRP A 12 -1.75 -11.64 -17.93
N GLU A 13 -0.67 -12.32 -17.60
CA GLU A 13 -0.59 -13.30 -16.51
C GLU A 13 -0.88 -12.66 -15.14
N PHE A 14 -0.33 -11.47 -14.91
CA PHE A 14 -0.62 -10.67 -13.73
C PHE A 14 -2.11 -10.31 -13.64
N MET A 15 -2.70 -9.85 -14.75
CA MET A 15 -4.11 -9.48 -14.84
C MET A 15 -5.04 -10.66 -14.55
N GLU A 16 -4.72 -11.84 -15.09
CA GLU A 16 -5.49 -13.07 -14.90
C GLU A 16 -5.38 -13.57 -13.46
N PHE A 17 -4.17 -13.51 -12.87
CA PHE A 17 -3.96 -13.82 -11.46
C PHE A 17 -4.80 -12.91 -10.53
N LEU A 18 -4.81 -11.60 -10.77
CA LEU A 18 -5.63 -10.67 -9.99
C LEU A 18 -7.13 -10.93 -10.14
N ARG A 19 -7.57 -11.29 -11.36
CA ARG A 19 -8.97 -11.66 -11.63
C ARG A 19 -9.39 -12.88 -10.81
N GLN A 20 -8.56 -13.91 -10.75
CA GLN A 20 -8.82 -15.13 -9.99
C GLN A 20 -8.85 -14.89 -8.46
N ARG A 21 -8.11 -13.89 -7.98
CA ARG A 21 -8.07 -13.51 -6.56
C ARG A 21 -9.18 -12.54 -6.14
N GLY A 22 -9.94 -11.98 -7.09
CA GLY A 22 -10.99 -10.99 -6.79
C GLY A 22 -10.44 -9.65 -6.26
N HIS A 23 -9.19 -9.32 -6.56
CA HIS A 23 -8.58 -8.08 -6.07
C HIS A 23 -9.01 -6.87 -6.91
N GLU A 24 -9.69 -5.91 -6.29
CA GLU A 24 -10.09 -4.63 -6.91
C GLU A 24 -8.96 -3.59 -6.88
N VAL A 25 -7.85 -3.90 -7.55
CA VAL A 25 -6.73 -2.96 -7.71
C VAL A 25 -6.68 -2.43 -9.14
N ASN A 26 -6.13 -1.23 -9.33
CA ASN A 26 -5.84 -0.76 -10.68
C ASN A 26 -4.70 -1.61 -11.26
N LYS A 27 -5.05 -2.57 -12.11
CA LYS A 27 -4.14 -3.61 -12.61
C LYS A 27 -2.94 -3.00 -13.34
N TYR A 28 -3.19 -2.03 -14.22
CA TYR A 28 -2.16 -1.36 -14.99
C TYR A 28 -1.19 -0.57 -14.10
N HIS A 29 -1.72 0.29 -13.23
CA HIS A 29 -0.87 1.06 -12.32
C HIS A 29 -0.15 0.18 -11.30
N SER A 30 -0.75 -0.93 -10.87
CA SER A 30 -0.11 -1.88 -9.96
C SER A 30 1.03 -2.61 -10.66
N PHE A 31 0.82 -3.07 -11.89
CA PHE A 31 1.87 -3.71 -12.68
C PHE A 31 3.04 -2.76 -12.92
N MET A 32 2.78 -1.57 -13.43
CA MET A 32 3.79 -0.52 -13.66
C MET A 32 4.47 -0.06 -12.36
N ALA A 33 3.78 -0.18 -11.23
CA ALA A 33 4.39 0.09 -9.94
C ALA A 33 5.30 -1.08 -9.51
N LEU A 34 5.05 -2.32 -9.92
CA LEU A 34 5.87 -3.47 -9.55
C LEU A 34 7.08 -3.63 -10.48
N ASP A 35 6.89 -3.39 -11.78
CA ASP A 35 7.92 -3.37 -12.81
C ASP A 35 8.83 -2.16 -12.63
N THR A 36 9.89 -2.36 -11.84
CA THR A 36 10.83 -1.34 -11.43
C THR A 36 11.95 -1.14 -12.43
N ASP A 37 12.37 -2.19 -13.11
CA ASP A 37 13.39 -2.13 -14.16
C ASP A 37 12.81 -1.73 -15.53
N ARG A 38 11.48 -1.71 -15.66
CA ARG A 38 10.70 -1.31 -16.85
C ARG A 38 10.98 -2.22 -18.03
N ASN A 39 11.11 -3.52 -17.77
CA ASN A 39 11.33 -4.51 -18.81
C ASN A 39 10.01 -5.08 -19.38
N ASP A 40 8.85 -4.60 -18.90
CA ASP A 40 7.48 -5.04 -19.24
C ASP A 40 7.10 -6.44 -18.70
N TYR A 41 7.93 -7.01 -17.83
CA TYR A 41 7.69 -8.25 -17.10
C TYR A 41 7.97 -8.04 -15.60
N LEU A 42 7.42 -8.91 -14.75
CA LEU A 42 7.80 -8.96 -13.33
C LEU A 42 8.73 -10.13 -13.09
N ASP A 43 9.91 -9.84 -12.54
CA ASP A 43 10.81 -10.88 -12.05
C ASP A 43 10.40 -11.41 -10.66
N PHE A 44 11.17 -12.38 -10.15
CA PHE A 44 10.92 -12.96 -8.84
C PHE A 44 10.91 -11.91 -7.70
N TYR A 45 11.82 -10.95 -7.71
CA TYR A 45 11.92 -9.93 -6.66
C TYR A 45 10.77 -8.93 -6.73
N GLU A 46 10.34 -8.57 -7.93
CA GLU A 46 9.20 -7.67 -8.15
C GLU A 46 7.88 -8.33 -7.73
N VAL A 47 7.72 -9.63 -8.03
CA VAL A 47 6.59 -10.43 -7.52
C VAL A 47 6.68 -10.60 -6.00
N LEU A 48 7.87 -10.79 -5.43
CA LEU A 48 8.05 -10.89 -3.98
C LEU A 48 7.61 -9.61 -3.28
N VAL A 49 7.91 -8.42 -3.84
CA VAL A 49 7.41 -7.13 -3.34
C VAL A 49 5.88 -7.13 -3.32
N TYR A 50 5.22 -7.58 -4.39
CA TYR A 50 3.76 -7.72 -4.42
C TYR A 50 3.25 -8.59 -3.27
N TYR A 51 3.84 -9.78 -3.05
CA TYR A 51 3.45 -10.66 -1.95
C TYR A 51 3.64 -10.02 -0.58
N TYR A 52 4.73 -9.28 -0.35
CA TYR A 52 4.94 -8.55 0.90
C TYR A 52 3.89 -7.47 1.12
N VAL A 53 3.60 -6.66 0.10
CA VAL A 53 2.62 -5.59 0.22
C VAL A 53 1.23 -6.16 0.47
N VAL A 54 0.82 -7.20 -0.26
CA VAL A 54 -0.48 -7.86 -0.08
C VAL A 54 -0.58 -8.57 1.27
N LYS A 55 0.43 -9.37 1.67
CA LYS A 55 0.40 -10.09 2.96
C LYS A 55 0.49 -9.16 4.16
N ALA A 56 1.20 -8.05 4.05
CA ALA A 56 1.26 -7.05 5.11
C ALA A 56 -0.06 -6.28 5.27
N GLY A 57 -1.08 -6.58 4.47
CA GLY A 57 -2.35 -5.87 4.47
C GLY A 57 -2.21 -4.40 4.04
N ARG A 58 -1.12 -4.06 3.34
CA ARG A 58 -0.89 -2.68 2.90
C ARG A 58 -1.99 -2.31 1.91
N ARG A 59 -2.64 -1.21 2.24
CA ARG A 59 -3.77 -0.66 1.51
C ARG A 59 -3.29 -0.15 0.14
N THR A 60 -4.21 -0.08 -0.81
CA THR A 60 -4.01 0.67 -2.06
C THR A 60 -4.42 2.11 -1.85
N CYS A 61 -3.86 3.03 -2.63
CA CYS A 61 -4.26 4.44 -2.58
C CYS A 61 -5.76 4.54 -2.86
N THR A 62 -6.53 5.21 -2.00
CA THR A 62 -7.99 5.31 -2.16
C THR A 62 -8.38 5.97 -3.49
N GLU A 63 -7.57 6.93 -3.96
CA GLU A 63 -7.85 7.71 -5.17
C GLU A 63 -7.42 6.99 -6.46
N CYS A 64 -6.12 6.69 -6.62
CA CYS A 64 -5.62 6.09 -7.86
C CYS A 64 -5.59 4.56 -7.85
N LYS A 65 -5.96 3.93 -6.72
CA LYS A 65 -5.92 2.47 -6.50
C LYS A 65 -4.55 1.83 -6.77
N ALA A 66 -3.49 2.65 -6.76
CA ALA A 66 -2.12 2.18 -6.93
C ALA A 66 -1.61 1.52 -5.65
N LEU A 67 -0.72 0.55 -5.84
CA LEU A 67 -0.07 -0.18 -4.75
C LEU A 67 0.90 0.74 -3.99
N MET A 68 0.78 0.79 -2.66
CA MET A 68 1.63 1.63 -1.81
C MET A 68 2.87 0.87 -1.34
N LYS A 69 4.00 1.09 -2.03
CA LYS A 69 5.28 0.40 -1.76
C LYS A 69 6.15 1.07 -0.68
N GLY A 70 5.94 2.37 -0.43
CA GLY A 70 6.80 3.19 0.42
C GLY A 70 6.02 4.16 1.29
N LEU A 71 6.41 5.44 1.28
CA LEU A 71 5.72 6.50 2.01
C LEU A 71 4.27 6.63 1.54
N TYR A 72 3.33 6.57 2.48
CA TYR A 72 1.92 6.86 2.26
C TYR A 72 1.38 7.67 3.44
N PHE A 73 0.24 8.32 3.19
CA PHE A 73 -0.42 9.20 4.14
C PHE A 73 -1.78 8.64 4.49
N THR A 74 -2.08 8.53 5.77
CA THR A 74 -3.34 8.00 6.29
C THR A 74 -4.09 9.09 7.03
N CYS A 75 -5.37 9.26 6.74
CA CYS A 75 -6.24 10.13 7.52
C CYS A 75 -6.41 9.54 8.93
N VAL A 76 -6.00 10.30 9.95
CA VAL A 76 -6.06 9.83 11.35
C VAL A 76 -7.50 9.61 11.79
N THR A 77 -8.41 10.52 11.44
CA THR A 77 -9.83 10.40 11.81
C THR A 77 -10.47 9.14 11.23
N CYS A 78 -10.18 8.80 9.96
CA CYS A 78 -10.70 7.56 9.36
C CYS A 78 -10.00 6.31 9.91
N PHE A 79 -8.72 6.41 10.26
CA PHE A 79 -7.99 5.31 10.87
C PHE A 79 -8.51 4.95 12.26
N ASP A 80 -8.84 5.95 13.09
CA ASP A 80 -9.37 5.75 14.43
C ASP A 80 -10.86 5.34 14.40
N SER A 81 -11.57 5.65 13.32
CA SER A 81 -12.91 5.12 13.09
C SER A 81 -12.84 3.63 12.79
N CYS A 82 -13.78 2.82 13.31
CA CYS A 82 -13.84 1.37 13.08
C CYS A 82 -14.15 0.96 11.62
N HIS A 83 -14.14 1.90 10.68
CA HIS A 83 -14.39 1.72 9.26
C HIS A 83 -13.07 1.58 8.45
N GLU A 84 -13.17 1.58 7.12
CA GLU A 84 -12.00 1.57 6.25
C GLU A 84 -11.18 2.86 6.41
N SER A 85 -9.85 2.70 6.52
CA SER A 85 -8.91 3.81 6.53
C SER A 85 -8.93 4.55 5.19
N TYR A 86 -8.64 5.85 5.24
CA TYR A 86 -8.50 6.66 4.03
C TYR A 86 -7.01 6.95 3.78
N ASP A 87 -6.43 6.22 2.82
CA ASP A 87 -5.00 6.16 2.59
C ASP A 87 -4.62 6.68 1.20
N LEU A 88 -3.59 7.54 1.14
CA LEU A 88 -3.15 8.19 -0.08
C LEU A 88 -1.67 7.92 -0.34
N CYS A 89 -1.33 7.64 -1.60
CA CYS A 89 0.06 7.68 -2.03
C CYS A 89 0.59 9.12 -2.03
N SER A 90 1.91 9.28 -1.97
CA SER A 90 2.56 10.60 -1.96
C SER A 90 2.14 11.52 -3.11
N SER A 91 1.91 10.96 -4.30
CA SER A 91 1.43 11.72 -5.45
C SER A 91 0.00 12.24 -5.26
N CYS A 92 -0.94 11.39 -4.84
CA CYS A 92 -2.33 11.81 -4.62
C CYS A 92 -2.46 12.80 -3.46
N TYR A 93 -1.67 12.62 -2.40
CA TYR A 93 -1.60 13.56 -1.28
C TYR A 93 -1.08 14.93 -1.75
N ARG A 94 0.08 14.98 -2.42
CA ARG A 94 0.72 16.21 -2.90
C ARG A 94 -0.18 17.06 -3.79
N HIS A 95 -0.94 16.42 -4.68
CA HIS A 95 -1.77 17.14 -5.65
C HIS A 95 -3.15 17.51 -5.08
N ALA A 96 -3.46 17.19 -3.82
CA ALA A 96 -4.78 17.41 -3.20
C ALA A 96 -5.94 16.89 -4.08
N ARG A 97 -5.71 15.85 -4.87
CA ARG A 97 -6.69 15.26 -5.79
C ARG A 97 -7.58 14.25 -5.06
N HIS A 98 -8.06 14.60 -3.88
CA HIS A 98 -8.93 13.76 -3.09
C HIS A 98 -10.16 14.54 -2.66
N VAL A 99 -11.33 13.92 -2.79
CA VAL A 99 -12.58 14.44 -2.23
C VAL A 99 -12.70 13.87 -0.82
N HIS A 100 -11.91 14.41 0.11
CA HIS A 100 -11.93 13.99 1.51
C HIS A 100 -12.00 15.20 2.44
N HIS A 101 -12.87 15.12 3.45
CA HIS A 101 -13.20 16.26 4.31
C HIS A 101 -12.24 16.46 5.49
N HIS A 102 -11.50 15.43 5.89
CA HIS A 102 -10.50 15.57 6.95
C HIS A 102 -9.18 16.09 6.37
N THR A 103 -8.51 16.95 7.12
CA THR A 103 -7.23 17.56 6.72
C THR A 103 -6.04 16.99 7.48
N TYR A 104 -6.28 16.24 8.56
CA TYR A 104 -5.23 15.67 9.39
C TYR A 104 -4.83 14.29 8.88
N PHE A 105 -3.62 14.23 8.32
CA PHE A 105 -2.98 13.03 7.82
C PHE A 105 -1.63 12.85 8.48
N LEU A 106 -1.27 11.59 8.74
CA LEU A 106 0.08 11.21 9.16
C LEU A 106 0.67 10.25 8.14
N ASP A 107 1.97 10.34 7.94
CA ASP A 107 2.67 9.32 7.18
C ASP A 107 2.91 8.06 8.02
N ASN A 108 3.17 6.96 7.34
CA ASN A 108 3.34 5.65 7.96
C ASN A 108 4.56 5.55 8.90
N TYR A 109 5.56 6.42 8.79
CA TYR A 109 6.67 6.48 9.73
C TYR A 109 6.32 7.32 10.97
N ALA A 110 5.62 8.44 10.81
CA ALA A 110 5.08 9.21 11.94
C ALA A 110 4.15 8.37 12.81
N MET A 111 3.32 7.50 12.20
CA MET A 111 2.49 6.54 12.93
C MET A 111 3.33 5.47 13.67
N LEU A 112 4.47 5.06 13.13
CA LEU A 112 5.37 4.13 13.82
C LEU A 112 6.03 4.80 15.03
N LEU A 113 6.39 6.07 14.92
CA LEU A 113 6.94 6.86 16.03
C LEU A 113 5.92 7.05 17.16
N SER A 114 4.65 7.35 16.85
CA SER A 114 3.61 7.51 17.88
C SER A 114 3.39 6.23 18.70
N LYS A 115 3.53 5.06 18.06
CA LYS A 115 3.50 3.76 18.75
C LYS A 115 4.70 3.58 19.69
N LYS A 116 5.89 4.02 19.27
CA LYS A 116 7.10 3.98 20.11
C LYS A 116 6.94 4.88 21.34
N ASP A 117 6.41 6.08 21.15
CA ASP A 117 6.20 7.03 22.26
C ASP A 117 5.15 6.52 23.25
N SER A 118 4.06 5.91 22.75
CA SER A 118 3.03 5.27 23.59
C SER A 118 3.59 4.10 24.42
N PHE A 119 4.53 3.34 23.87
CA PHE A 119 5.20 2.25 24.60
C PHE A 119 6.05 2.79 25.77
N TRP A 120 6.78 3.89 25.56
CA TRP A 120 7.57 4.49 26.64
C TRP A 120 6.72 5.23 27.67
N ALA A 121 5.63 5.86 27.25
CA ALA A 121 4.65 6.46 28.17
C ALA A 121 4.02 5.39 29.10
N SER A 122 3.62 4.24 28.57
CA SER A 122 3.01 3.16 29.36
C SER A 122 4.01 2.41 30.26
N THR A 123 5.30 2.37 29.90
CA THR A 123 6.35 1.79 30.75
C THR A 123 6.68 2.70 31.94
N SER A 124 6.64 4.01 31.75
CA SER A 124 6.92 5.01 32.79
C SER A 124 5.82 5.10 33.86
N THR A 125 4.59 4.65 33.55
CA THR A 125 3.47 4.60 34.51
C THR A 125 3.47 3.35 35.40
N ASN A 126 4.26 2.32 35.09
CA ASN A 126 4.31 1.05 35.84
C ASN A 126 5.45 0.96 36.86
N THR A 127 6.10 2.09 37.21
CA THR A 127 7.28 2.13 38.10
C THR A 127 7.03 2.79 39.47
N VAL A 128 5.78 2.82 39.95
CA VAL A 128 5.43 3.34 41.30
C VAL A 128 5.12 2.18 42.24
#